data_AF-A0A958K9X8-F1
#
_entry.id   AF-A0A958K9X8-F1
#
_cell.length_a   1.000
_cell.length_b   1.000
_cell.length_c   1.000
_cell.angle_alpha   90.00
_cell.angle_beta   90.00
_cell.angle_gamma   90.00
#
_symmetry.space_group_name_H-M   'P 1'
#
loop_
_entity.id
_entity.type
_entity.pdbx_description
1 polymer ?
#
loop_
_entity_poly.entity_id
_entity_poly.type
_entity_poly.pdbx_seq_one_letter_code
_entity_poly.pdbx_strand_id
1 'polypeptide(L)'
;MKIVIPKYFNPLLIGIPKDRSKSEFIARNFFDFYASGTNFTNRCNNLLKRNDRFRKEVASLNALPFNPDLHAKVIAPLKQAYGAFVTGNYLSTLAQCGMIGEMIAIFDFEVGASGSRAEPIDPKKGKPITLKRFEELGQEARISILLHNRFIDSSCSESLGKIRNTRNNYLHLWSQSHQQVENDAYQVLCEAIKLIKATFFLLDQEQKTKIKPEVGRYLSTKFKNDGDTVSSELFDQVWMEDQCASDNTEGEGSLSHYSDLPEKLREQGA
;
A
#
# COMPACT_ATOMS: atom_id res chain seq x y z
N MET A 1 49.60 20.38 -14.17
CA MET A 1 48.12 20.38 -14.11
C MET A 1 47.68 18.99 -13.66
N LYS A 2 47.18 18.82 -12.43
CA LYS A 2 46.70 17.51 -11.94
C LYS A 2 45.23 17.36 -12.32
N ILE A 3 44.94 16.45 -13.24
CA ILE A 3 43.56 16.05 -13.56
C ILE A 3 43.06 15.24 -12.37
N VAL A 4 42.17 15.83 -11.56
CA VAL A 4 41.46 15.10 -10.51
C VAL A 4 40.36 14.32 -11.20
N ILE A 5 40.57 13.01 -11.36
CA ILE A 5 39.52 12.10 -11.84
C ILE A 5 38.49 12.00 -10.72
N PRO A 6 37.21 12.36 -10.92
CA PRO A 6 36.19 12.17 -9.90
C PRO A 6 36.09 10.67 -9.58
N LYS A 7 36.11 10.33 -8.29
CA LYS A 7 35.83 8.96 -7.85
C LYS A 7 34.41 8.61 -8.28
N TYR A 8 34.26 7.82 -9.33
CA TYR A 8 32.96 7.27 -9.73
C TYR A 8 32.50 6.31 -8.62
N PHE A 9 31.42 6.67 -7.94
CA PHE A 9 30.69 5.78 -7.04
C PHE A 9 29.62 5.07 -7.87
N ASN A 10 29.65 3.74 -7.90
CA ASN A 10 28.57 2.96 -8.50
C ASN A 10 27.50 2.72 -7.42
N PRO A 11 26.35 3.41 -7.46
CA PRO A 11 25.31 3.30 -6.44
C PRO A 11 24.62 1.93 -6.43
N LEU A 12 24.86 1.09 -7.44
CA LEU A 12 24.26 -0.24 -7.58
C LEU A 12 25.17 -1.37 -7.05
N LEU A 13 26.40 -1.07 -6.66
CA LEU A 13 27.27 -2.07 -6.04
C LEU A 13 26.98 -2.13 -4.54
N ILE A 14 26.20 -3.14 -4.12
CA ILE A 14 26.19 -3.56 -2.72
C ILE A 14 27.58 -4.13 -2.44
N GLY A 15 28.36 -3.47 -1.58
CA GLY A 15 29.65 -3.99 -1.17
C GLY A 15 29.47 -5.31 -0.44
N ILE A 16 29.66 -6.44 -1.14
CA ILE A 16 29.62 -7.76 -0.50
C ILE A 16 30.95 -7.93 0.25
N PRO A 17 30.94 -7.92 1.60
CA PRO A 17 32.17 -8.04 2.36
C PRO A 17 32.66 -9.48 2.27
N LYS A 18 33.99 -9.65 2.26
CA LYS A 18 34.62 -10.98 2.20
C LYS A 18 34.40 -11.82 3.46
N ASP A 19 33.96 -11.20 4.56
CA ASP A 19 33.72 -11.87 5.85
C ASP A 19 32.23 -11.84 6.21
N ARG A 20 31.64 -13.03 6.45
CA ARG A 20 30.20 -13.33 6.44
C ARG A 20 29.50 -13.28 7.80
N SER A 21 30.13 -12.79 8.87
CA SER A 21 29.54 -12.75 10.23
C SER A 21 28.39 -11.72 10.44
N LYS A 22 27.49 -11.52 9.46
CA LYS A 22 27.04 -10.15 9.10
C LYS A 22 25.56 -9.98 8.74
N SER A 23 24.62 -10.39 9.60
CA SER A 23 23.21 -9.98 9.46
C SER A 23 23.03 -8.45 9.59
N GLU A 24 23.67 -7.85 10.60
CA GLU A 24 23.63 -6.39 10.83
C GLU A 24 24.28 -5.59 9.71
N PHE A 25 25.39 -6.08 9.15
CA PHE A 25 26.05 -5.39 8.04
C PHE A 25 25.24 -5.51 6.75
N ILE A 26 24.65 -6.67 6.45
CA ILE A 26 23.75 -6.82 5.30
C ILE A 26 22.55 -5.88 5.46
N ALA A 27 21.91 -5.86 6.64
CA ALA A 27 20.83 -4.94 6.95
C ALA A 27 21.27 -3.48 6.77
N ARG A 28 22.45 -3.11 7.29
CA ARG A 28 22.99 -1.74 7.17
C ARG A 28 23.29 -1.35 5.72
N ASN A 29 23.89 -2.23 4.92
CA ASN A 29 24.15 -1.93 3.50
C ASN A 29 22.85 -1.88 2.68
N PHE A 30 21.87 -2.73 3.02
CA PHE A 30 20.56 -2.68 2.41
C PHE A 30 19.86 -1.36 2.77
N PHE A 31 19.91 -0.94 4.04
CA PHE A 31 19.41 0.37 4.45
C PHE A 31 20.17 1.52 3.79
N ASP A 32 21.49 1.44 3.68
CA ASP A 32 22.31 2.47 3.03
C ASP A 32 22.01 2.58 1.53
N PHE A 33 21.66 1.45 0.89
CA PHE A 33 21.23 1.40 -0.50
C PHE A 33 19.82 1.99 -0.70
N TYR A 34 18.87 1.66 0.19
CA TYR A 34 17.47 2.11 0.05
C TYR A 34 17.20 3.51 0.61
N ALA A 35 17.96 3.97 1.61
CA ALA A 35 17.74 5.25 2.28
C ALA A 35 18.86 6.24 1.97
N SER A 36 18.55 7.22 1.12
CA SER A 36 19.49 8.27 0.71
C SER A 36 19.79 9.29 1.81
N GLY A 37 21.01 9.83 1.80
CA GLY A 37 21.25 11.24 2.14
C GLY A 37 21.46 11.69 3.59
N THR A 38 21.62 10.82 4.60
CA THR A 38 21.98 11.26 5.98
C THR A 38 22.80 10.22 6.73
N ASN A 39 23.36 10.57 7.91
CA ASN A 39 24.01 9.59 8.79
C ASN A 39 23.02 8.51 9.27
N PHE A 40 23.52 7.34 9.65
CA PHE A 40 22.70 6.17 9.99
C PHE A 40 21.65 6.46 11.08
N THR A 41 22.05 7.17 12.14
CA THR A 41 21.16 7.52 13.27
C THR A 41 19.96 8.36 12.82
N ASN A 42 20.18 9.40 12.00
CA ASN A 42 19.09 10.23 11.50
C ASN A 42 18.13 9.42 10.60
N ARG A 43 18.66 8.49 9.80
CA ARG A 43 17.83 7.60 8.98
C ARG A 43 16.94 6.68 9.82
N CYS A 44 17.49 6.04 10.84
CA CYS A 44 16.73 5.21 11.76
C CYS A 44 15.63 6.03 12.46
N ASN A 45 15.95 7.21 12.96
CA ASN A 45 14.98 8.10 13.60
C ASN A 45 13.86 8.51 12.64
N ASN A 46 14.19 8.87 11.39
CA ASN A 46 13.19 9.22 10.39
C ASN A 46 12.33 8.03 9.98
N LEU A 47 12.91 6.83 9.89
CA LEU A 47 12.17 5.59 9.64
C LEU A 47 11.14 5.33 10.74
N LEU A 48 11.58 5.35 12.00
CA LEU A 48 10.69 5.12 13.15
C LEU A 48 9.57 6.16 13.19
N LYS A 49 9.89 7.45 13.00
CA LYS A 49 8.87 8.51 12.93
C LYS A 49 7.81 8.26 11.85
N ARG A 50 8.23 7.83 10.65
CA ARG A 50 7.29 7.53 9.54
C ARG A 50 6.48 6.26 9.80
N ASN A 51 7.13 5.25 10.38
CA ASN A 51 6.47 4.02 10.81
C ASN A 51 5.35 4.32 11.83
N ASP A 52 5.67 5.09 12.88
CA ASP A 52 4.71 5.45 13.93
C ASP A 52 3.57 6.32 13.40
N ARG A 53 3.87 7.25 12.49
CA ARG A 53 2.86 8.08 11.81
C ARG A 53 1.83 7.22 11.09
N PHE A 54 2.25 6.12 10.45
CA PHE A 54 1.39 5.32 9.59
C PHE A 54 0.81 4.06 10.28
N ARG A 55 1.36 3.68 11.43
CA ARG A 55 0.96 2.46 12.17
C ARG A 55 -0.54 2.43 12.48
N LYS A 56 -1.13 3.57 12.85
CA LYS A 56 -2.56 3.66 13.17
C LYS A 56 -3.46 3.38 11.95
N GLU A 57 -3.06 3.86 10.78
CA GLU A 57 -3.81 3.67 9.54
C GLU A 57 -3.78 2.20 9.10
N VAL A 58 -2.60 1.55 9.20
CA VAL A 58 -2.42 0.12 8.86
C VAL A 58 -3.12 -0.79 9.86
N ALA A 59 -3.10 -0.45 11.15
CA ALA A 59 -3.84 -1.19 12.18
C ALA A 59 -5.36 -1.21 11.94
N SER A 60 -5.86 -0.37 11.03
CA SER A 60 -7.27 -0.40 10.64
C SER A 60 -7.58 -1.42 9.53
N LEU A 61 -6.56 -2.07 8.96
CA LEU A 61 -6.63 -3.18 7.99
C LEU A 61 -6.21 -4.49 8.68
N ASN A 62 -6.99 -4.95 9.66
CA ASN A 62 -6.61 -6.09 10.50
C ASN A 62 -6.67 -7.44 9.78
N ALA A 63 -7.59 -7.62 8.84
CA ALA A 63 -7.72 -8.84 8.06
C ALA A 63 -8.23 -8.52 6.66
N LEU A 64 -7.83 -9.29 5.65
CA LEU A 64 -8.37 -9.28 4.30
C LEU A 64 -8.57 -10.73 3.87
N PRO A 65 -9.61 -11.05 3.07
CA PRO A 65 -9.81 -12.41 2.61
C PRO A 65 -8.58 -12.87 1.81
N PHE A 66 -8.06 -14.06 2.12
CA PHE A 66 -6.93 -14.59 1.39
C PHE A 66 -7.39 -15.12 0.04
N ASN A 67 -6.90 -14.52 -1.04
CA ASN A 67 -7.02 -15.00 -2.41
C ASN A 67 -5.68 -14.75 -3.11
N PRO A 68 -5.09 -15.72 -3.85
CA PRO A 68 -3.76 -15.57 -4.45
C PRO A 68 -3.64 -14.36 -5.38
N ASP A 69 -4.64 -14.13 -6.23
CA ASP A 69 -4.67 -12.98 -7.15
C ASP A 69 -4.78 -11.67 -6.38
N LEU A 70 -5.68 -11.61 -5.39
CA LEU A 70 -5.81 -10.42 -4.54
C LEU A 70 -4.51 -10.14 -3.78
N HIS A 71 -3.87 -11.18 -3.28
CA HIS A 71 -2.59 -11.05 -2.58
C HIS A 71 -1.51 -10.51 -3.51
N ALA A 72 -1.37 -11.07 -4.70
CA ALA A 72 -0.36 -10.66 -5.68
C ALA A 72 -0.61 -9.26 -6.24
N LYS A 73 -1.88 -8.89 -6.50
CA LYS A 73 -2.25 -7.65 -7.20
C LYS A 73 -2.54 -6.47 -6.27
N VAL A 74 -2.91 -6.71 -5.00
CA VAL A 74 -3.30 -5.65 -4.05
C VAL A 74 -2.47 -5.70 -2.78
N ILE A 75 -2.43 -6.84 -2.09
CA ILE A 75 -1.82 -6.92 -0.74
C ILE A 75 -0.30 -6.76 -0.78
N ALA A 76 0.38 -7.48 -1.68
CA ALA A 76 1.82 -7.40 -1.82
C ALA A 76 2.25 -5.99 -2.28
N PRO A 77 1.62 -5.37 -3.29
CA PRO A 77 1.86 -3.97 -3.63
C PRO A 77 1.62 -3.00 -2.47
N LEU A 78 0.58 -3.20 -1.65
CA LEU A 78 0.33 -2.36 -0.47
C LEU A 78 1.47 -2.45 0.55
N LYS A 79 1.92 -3.68 0.85
CA LYS A 79 3.07 -3.91 1.73
C LYS A 79 4.34 -3.24 1.18
N GLN A 80 4.55 -3.32 -0.13
CA GLN A 80 5.67 -2.67 -0.81
C GLN A 80 5.55 -1.14 -0.75
N ALA A 81 4.37 -0.57 -0.98
CA ALA A 81 4.11 0.86 -0.89
C ALA A 81 4.41 1.39 0.52
N TYR A 82 3.95 0.68 1.54
CA TYR A 82 4.24 0.99 2.94
C TYR A 82 5.74 0.91 3.25
N GLY A 83 6.41 -0.17 2.85
CA GLY A 83 7.87 -0.31 3.04
C GLY A 83 8.67 0.79 2.31
N ALA A 84 8.23 1.18 1.11
CA ALA A 84 8.81 2.28 0.36
C ALA A 84 8.62 3.63 1.07
N PHE A 85 7.43 3.88 1.63
CA PHE A 85 7.14 5.10 2.36
C PHE A 85 8.04 5.23 3.60
N VAL A 86 8.09 4.16 4.40
CA VAL A 86 8.86 4.08 5.65
C VAL A 86 10.37 4.22 5.40
N THR A 87 10.86 3.77 4.24
CA THR A 87 12.28 3.92 3.86
C THR A 87 12.59 5.27 3.19
N GLY A 88 11.59 5.98 2.66
CA GLY A 88 11.74 7.32 2.03
C GLY A 88 11.72 7.31 0.53
N ASN A 89 11.38 6.17 -0.07
CA ASN A 89 11.11 6.06 -1.48
C ASN A 89 9.66 6.47 -1.79
N TYR A 90 9.40 7.76 -1.69
CA TYR A 90 8.06 8.35 -1.87
C TYR A 90 7.52 8.15 -3.28
N LEU A 91 8.38 8.23 -4.31
CA LEU A 91 7.96 7.96 -5.70
C LEU A 91 7.53 6.51 -5.90
N SER A 92 8.24 5.55 -5.31
CA SER A 92 7.81 4.14 -5.33
C SER A 92 6.50 3.94 -4.58
N THR A 93 6.29 4.65 -3.46
CA THR A 93 5.01 4.64 -2.74
C THR A 93 3.87 5.09 -3.65
N LEU A 94 4.03 6.23 -4.33
CA LEU A 94 3.04 6.77 -5.27
C LEU A 94 2.76 5.82 -6.44
N ALA A 95 3.80 5.22 -7.00
CA ALA A 95 3.67 4.26 -8.10
C ALA A 95 2.86 3.03 -7.67
N GLN A 96 3.21 2.43 -6.53
CA GLN A 96 2.55 1.24 -6.01
C GLN A 96 1.09 1.53 -5.63
N CYS A 97 0.80 2.68 -5.00
CA CYS A 97 -0.58 3.09 -4.72
C CYS A 97 -1.39 3.31 -6.01
N GLY A 98 -0.76 3.85 -7.06
CA GLY A 98 -1.35 3.94 -8.39
C GLY A 98 -1.77 2.57 -8.94
N MET A 99 -0.89 1.57 -8.85
CA MET A 99 -1.19 0.19 -9.26
C MET A 99 -2.34 -0.41 -8.44
N ILE A 100 -2.31 -0.23 -7.11
CA ILE A 100 -3.39 -0.69 -6.21
C ILE A 100 -4.73 -0.10 -6.63
N GLY A 101 -4.80 1.21 -6.89
CA GLY A 101 -6.02 1.87 -7.35
C GLY A 101 -6.55 1.30 -8.67
N GLU A 102 -5.67 0.92 -9.60
CA GLU A 102 -6.08 0.27 -10.85
C GLU A 102 -6.58 -1.16 -10.63
N MET A 103 -5.92 -1.95 -9.78
CA MET A 103 -6.32 -3.32 -9.48
C MET A 103 -7.63 -3.38 -8.70
N ILE A 104 -7.85 -2.45 -7.77
CA ILE A 104 -9.13 -2.30 -7.05
C ILE A 104 -10.25 -1.91 -8.00
N ALA A 105 -10.02 -0.98 -8.93
CA ALA A 105 -11.03 -0.62 -9.92
C ALA A 105 -11.46 -1.80 -10.81
N ILE A 106 -10.53 -2.67 -11.19
CA ILE A 106 -10.83 -3.91 -11.94
C ILE A 106 -11.62 -4.87 -11.05
N PHE A 107 -11.20 -5.05 -9.80
CA PHE A 107 -11.88 -5.91 -8.85
C PHE A 107 -13.33 -5.47 -8.60
N ASP A 108 -13.57 -4.18 -8.32
CA ASP A 108 -14.92 -3.64 -8.12
C ASP A 108 -15.81 -3.84 -9.35
N PHE A 109 -15.24 -3.72 -10.56
CA PHE A 109 -15.96 -4.01 -11.80
C PHE A 109 -16.35 -5.49 -11.88
N GLU A 110 -15.43 -6.41 -11.62
CA GLU A 110 -15.69 -7.85 -11.64
C GLU A 110 -16.76 -8.27 -10.62
N VAL A 111 -16.64 -7.78 -9.38
CA VAL A 111 -17.61 -8.05 -8.31
C VAL A 111 -18.98 -7.49 -8.67
N GLY A 112 -19.04 -6.23 -9.12
CA GLY A 112 -20.29 -5.57 -9.51
C GLY A 112 -20.97 -6.24 -10.71
N ALA A 113 -20.20 -6.58 -11.75
CA ALA A 113 -20.71 -7.25 -12.93
C ALA A 113 -21.21 -8.67 -12.64
N SER A 114 -20.55 -9.40 -11.73
CA SER A 114 -20.97 -10.76 -11.32
C SER A 114 -22.25 -10.76 -10.48
N GLY A 115 -22.49 -9.67 -9.73
CA GLY A 115 -23.66 -9.54 -8.85
C GLY A 115 -24.89 -8.90 -9.51
N SER A 116 -24.71 -8.20 -10.63
CA SER A 116 -25.77 -7.46 -11.33
C SER A 116 -26.56 -8.37 -12.29
N ARG A 117 -27.88 -8.15 -12.38
CA ARG A 117 -28.71 -8.77 -13.43
C ARG A 117 -28.56 -8.09 -14.79
N ALA A 118 -28.14 -6.83 -14.80
CA ALA A 118 -27.93 -6.04 -16.02
C ALA A 118 -26.43 -5.95 -16.32
N GLU A 119 -26.07 -6.04 -17.60
CA GLU A 119 -24.69 -5.85 -18.04
C GLU A 119 -24.23 -4.40 -17.72
N PRO A 120 -23.00 -4.21 -17.22
CA PRO A 120 -22.46 -2.87 -16.98
C PRO A 120 -22.44 -2.07 -18.29
N ILE A 121 -22.80 -0.79 -18.24
CA ILE A 121 -22.89 0.09 -19.41
C ILE A 121 -21.78 1.14 -19.41
N ASP A 122 -21.18 1.39 -20.58
CA ASP A 122 -20.33 2.56 -20.82
C ASP A 122 -21.21 3.81 -20.95
N PRO A 123 -21.14 4.78 -20.00
CA PRO A 123 -22.01 5.95 -20.01
C PRO A 123 -21.81 6.85 -21.23
N LYS A 124 -20.64 6.81 -21.88
CA LYS A 124 -20.35 7.61 -23.07
C LYS A 124 -20.92 6.99 -24.34
N LYS A 125 -21.03 5.65 -24.38
CA LYS A 125 -21.46 4.91 -25.57
C LYS A 125 -22.87 4.33 -25.49
N GLY A 126 -23.43 4.23 -24.28
CA GLY A 126 -24.71 3.56 -24.04
C GLY A 126 -24.70 2.08 -24.41
N LYS A 127 -23.53 1.43 -24.37
CA LYS A 127 -23.36 0.01 -24.75
C LYS A 127 -22.83 -0.81 -23.57
N PRO A 128 -23.20 -2.09 -23.50
CA PRO A 128 -22.57 -3.01 -22.55
C PRO A 128 -21.05 -3.00 -22.68
N ILE A 129 -20.36 -3.10 -21.56
CA ILE A 129 -18.91 -3.21 -21.50
C ILE A 129 -18.50 -4.54 -20.85
N THR A 130 -17.60 -5.25 -21.52
CA THR A 130 -17.01 -6.49 -21.02
C THR A 130 -15.81 -6.20 -20.13
N LEU A 131 -15.43 -7.14 -19.26
CA LEU A 131 -14.23 -7.03 -18.41
C LEU A 131 -12.97 -6.72 -19.22
N LYS A 132 -12.71 -7.50 -20.28
CA LYS A 132 -11.57 -7.28 -21.16
C LYS A 132 -11.54 -5.84 -21.69
N ARG A 133 -12.70 -5.33 -22.13
CA ARG A 133 -12.77 -3.97 -22.66
C ARG A 133 -12.58 -2.93 -21.56
N PHE A 134 -13.06 -3.18 -20.35
CA PHE A 134 -12.87 -2.32 -19.18
C PHE A 134 -11.40 -2.23 -18.77
N GLU A 135 -10.67 -3.35 -18.76
CA GLU A 135 -9.22 -3.40 -18.50
C GLU A 135 -8.41 -2.62 -19.54
N GLU A 136 -8.86 -2.53 -20.79
CA GLU A 136 -8.18 -1.73 -21.83
C GLU A 136 -8.39 -0.21 -21.67
N LEU A 137 -9.29 0.23 -20.79
CA LEU A 137 -9.57 1.65 -20.58
C LEU A 137 -8.52 2.32 -19.69
N GLY A 138 -8.31 3.62 -19.91
CA GLY A 138 -7.57 4.46 -18.96
C GLY A 138 -8.34 4.63 -17.64
N GLN A 139 -7.61 4.93 -16.56
CA GLN A 139 -8.14 5.00 -15.19
C GLN A 139 -9.35 5.95 -15.04
N GLU A 140 -9.37 7.10 -15.73
CA GLU A 140 -10.51 8.03 -15.69
C GLU A 140 -11.81 7.41 -16.20
N ALA A 141 -11.73 6.71 -17.34
CA ALA A 141 -12.88 6.05 -17.94
C ALA A 141 -13.34 4.89 -17.06
N ARG A 142 -12.41 4.14 -16.46
CA ARG A 142 -12.75 3.10 -15.46
C ARG A 142 -13.54 3.68 -14.29
N ILE A 143 -13.06 4.76 -13.66
CA ILE A 143 -13.74 5.43 -12.54
C ILE A 143 -15.16 5.88 -12.96
N SER A 144 -15.29 6.52 -14.12
CA SER A 144 -16.59 6.99 -14.62
C SER A 144 -17.60 5.85 -14.82
N ILE A 145 -17.15 4.70 -15.35
CA ILE A 145 -18.00 3.52 -15.54
C ILE A 145 -18.41 2.92 -14.19
N LEU A 146 -17.48 2.76 -13.26
CA LEU A 146 -17.76 2.21 -11.93
C LEU A 146 -18.80 3.07 -11.19
N LEU A 147 -18.63 4.40 -11.22
CA LEU A 147 -19.54 5.34 -10.58
C LEU A 147 -20.93 5.33 -11.25
N HIS A 148 -20.98 5.32 -12.59
CA HIS A 148 -22.25 5.29 -13.33
C HIS A 148 -23.07 4.03 -13.04
N ASN A 149 -22.40 2.87 -12.99
CA ASN A 149 -23.03 1.59 -12.69
C ASN A 149 -23.23 1.35 -11.18
N ARG A 150 -22.87 2.33 -10.33
CA ARG A 150 -22.98 2.27 -8.86
C ARG A 150 -22.21 1.12 -8.23
N PHE A 151 -21.12 0.69 -8.85
CA PHE A 151 -20.20 -0.30 -8.27
C PHE A 151 -19.31 0.33 -7.20
N ILE A 152 -19.08 1.64 -7.30
CA ILE A 152 -18.42 2.44 -6.28
C ILE A 152 -19.28 3.67 -5.95
N ASP A 153 -19.07 4.23 -4.76
CA ASP A 153 -19.67 5.51 -4.37
C ASP A 153 -18.78 6.71 -4.75
N SER A 154 -19.26 7.93 -4.48
CA SER A 154 -18.51 9.16 -4.75
C SER A 154 -17.21 9.23 -3.94
N SER A 155 -17.19 8.71 -2.72
CA SER A 155 -15.99 8.75 -1.87
C SER A 155 -14.87 7.89 -2.43
N CYS A 156 -15.20 6.69 -2.94
CA CYS A 156 -14.26 5.82 -3.63
C CYS A 156 -13.77 6.46 -4.94
N SER A 157 -14.66 7.08 -5.71
CA SER A 157 -14.30 7.83 -6.92
C SER A 157 -13.32 8.96 -6.62
N GLU A 158 -13.54 9.72 -5.54
CA GLU A 158 -12.64 10.78 -5.09
C GLU A 158 -11.26 10.24 -4.70
N SER A 159 -11.22 9.16 -3.90
CA SER A 159 -9.96 8.52 -3.50
C SER A 159 -9.19 7.98 -4.71
N LEU A 160 -9.85 7.31 -5.67
CA LEU A 160 -9.22 6.86 -6.92
C LEU A 160 -8.71 8.04 -7.76
N GLY A 161 -9.49 9.12 -7.85
CA GLY A 161 -9.10 10.35 -8.53
C GLY A 161 -7.88 11.01 -7.90
N LYS A 162 -7.83 11.09 -6.57
CA LYS A 162 -6.69 11.64 -5.83
C LYS A 162 -5.41 10.85 -6.04
N ILE A 163 -5.47 9.52 -5.91
CA ILE A 163 -4.32 8.64 -6.19
C ILE A 163 -3.81 8.86 -7.61
N ARG A 164 -4.70 8.84 -8.61
CA ARG A 164 -4.37 9.08 -10.02
C ARG A 164 -3.69 10.42 -10.22
N ASN A 165 -4.32 11.50 -9.74
CA ASN A 165 -3.86 12.85 -10.01
C ASN A 165 -2.49 13.09 -9.37
N THR A 166 -2.29 12.68 -8.11
CA THR A 166 -1.00 12.79 -7.44
C THR A 166 0.07 11.96 -8.15
N ARG A 167 -0.22 10.71 -8.51
CA ARG A 167 0.72 9.87 -9.29
C ARG A 167 1.13 10.56 -10.60
N ASN A 168 0.16 11.08 -11.35
CA ASN A 168 0.44 11.75 -12.62
C ASN A 168 1.31 12.99 -12.43
N ASN A 169 1.06 13.76 -11.37
CA ASN A 169 1.81 14.97 -11.07
C ASN A 169 3.30 14.71 -10.78
N TYR A 170 3.66 13.54 -10.22
CA TYR A 170 5.06 13.20 -9.91
C TYR A 170 5.73 12.28 -10.94
N LEU A 171 4.98 11.37 -11.55
CA LEU A 171 5.56 10.32 -12.42
C LEU A 171 5.36 10.59 -13.91
N HIS A 172 4.47 11.50 -14.28
CA HIS A 172 4.20 11.84 -15.68
C HIS A 172 4.42 13.33 -16.00
N LEU A 173 4.45 14.19 -14.98
CA LEU A 173 4.71 15.62 -15.12
C LEU A 173 5.99 15.99 -14.36
N TRP A 174 6.84 16.83 -14.96
CA TRP A 174 8.09 17.29 -14.34
C TRP A 174 7.89 18.47 -13.37
N SER A 175 6.67 18.98 -13.24
CA SER A 175 6.40 20.29 -12.63
C SER A 175 6.30 20.29 -11.10
N GLN A 176 6.28 19.14 -10.43
CA GLN A 176 6.07 19.10 -8.98
C GLN A 176 7.35 19.26 -8.16
N SER A 177 7.23 20.05 -7.10
CA SER A 177 8.29 20.20 -6.11
C SER A 177 8.45 18.91 -5.29
N HIS A 178 9.71 18.46 -5.15
CA HIS A 178 10.03 17.32 -4.30
C HIS A 178 9.92 17.63 -2.80
N GLN A 179 9.65 18.88 -2.41
CA GLN A 179 9.46 19.24 -1.01
C GLN A 179 8.14 18.69 -0.42
N GLN A 180 7.13 18.44 -1.26
CA GLN A 180 5.81 17.97 -0.82
C GLN A 180 5.62 16.46 -1.01
N VAL A 181 6.55 15.78 -1.69
CA VAL A 181 6.38 14.38 -2.10
C VAL A 181 6.18 13.42 -0.93
N GLU A 182 6.76 13.70 0.24
CA GLU A 182 6.54 12.90 1.45
C GLU A 182 5.09 12.98 1.92
N ASN A 183 4.53 14.19 2.03
CA ASN A 183 3.16 14.38 2.48
C ASN A 183 2.16 13.84 1.46
N ASP A 184 2.43 14.02 0.18
CA ASP A 184 1.60 13.49 -0.89
C ASP A 184 1.63 11.96 -0.92
N ALA A 185 2.80 11.35 -0.74
CA ALA A 185 2.93 9.89 -0.63
C ALA A 185 2.19 9.33 0.59
N TYR A 186 2.28 10.01 1.74
CA TYR A 186 1.51 9.66 2.93
C TYR A 186 0.00 9.68 2.64
N GLN A 187 -0.50 10.79 2.08
CA GLN A 187 -1.92 10.93 1.79
C GLN A 187 -2.40 9.90 0.79
N VAL A 188 -1.65 9.65 -0.28
CA VAL A 188 -1.99 8.65 -1.31
C VAL A 188 -2.02 7.24 -0.73
N LEU A 189 -1.10 6.91 0.18
CA LEU A 189 -1.10 5.62 0.87
C LEU A 189 -2.33 5.48 1.80
N CYS A 190 -2.71 6.54 2.52
CA CYS A 190 -3.97 6.59 3.28
C CYS A 190 -5.20 6.37 2.38
N GLU A 191 -5.26 7.04 1.21
CA GLU A 191 -6.37 6.84 0.25
C GLU A 191 -6.41 5.40 -0.27
N ALA A 192 -5.25 4.78 -0.53
CA ALA A 192 -5.19 3.39 -0.97
C ALA A 192 -5.72 2.43 0.11
N ILE A 193 -5.37 2.66 1.37
CA ILE A 193 -5.93 1.91 2.50
C ILE A 193 -7.44 2.11 2.60
N LYS A 194 -7.90 3.36 2.52
CA LYS A 194 -9.32 3.70 2.56
C LYS A 194 -10.10 3.00 1.44
N LEU A 195 -9.56 2.98 0.23
CA LEU A 195 -10.15 2.27 -0.91
C LEU A 195 -10.26 0.77 -0.65
N ILE A 196 -9.17 0.13 -0.19
CA ILE A 196 -9.20 -1.30 0.16
C ILE A 196 -10.30 -1.54 1.21
N LYS A 197 -10.37 -0.72 2.26
CA LYS A 197 -11.42 -0.88 3.28
C LYS A 197 -12.82 -0.75 2.69
N ALA A 198 -13.05 0.28 1.87
CA ALA A 198 -14.34 0.51 1.23
C ALA A 198 -14.71 -0.59 0.24
N THR A 199 -13.75 -1.19 -0.47
CA THR A 199 -13.99 -2.29 -1.41
C THR A 199 -14.32 -3.58 -0.70
N PHE A 200 -13.63 -3.93 0.40
CA PHE A 200 -13.80 -5.23 1.05
C PHE A 200 -14.84 -5.24 2.16
N PHE A 201 -15.03 -4.11 2.85
CA PHE A 201 -15.78 -4.08 4.10
C PHE A 201 -16.97 -3.12 4.10
N LEU A 202 -17.91 -3.43 4.97
CA LEU A 202 -18.98 -2.56 5.43
C LEU A 202 -18.97 -2.52 6.96
N LEU A 203 -19.47 -1.42 7.52
CA LEU A 203 -19.75 -1.33 8.95
C LEU A 203 -21.18 -1.82 9.18
N ASP A 204 -21.36 -2.71 10.14
CA ASP A 204 -22.70 -3.12 10.57
C ASP A 204 -23.29 -2.14 11.59
N GLN A 205 -24.49 -2.47 12.11
CA GLN A 205 -25.19 -1.62 13.08
C GLN A 205 -24.42 -1.43 14.39
N GLU A 206 -23.48 -2.33 14.71
CA GLU A 206 -22.64 -2.30 15.91
C GLU A 206 -21.25 -1.70 15.64
N GLN A 207 -21.05 -1.06 14.48
CA GLN A 207 -19.74 -0.56 14.00
C GLN A 207 -18.70 -1.67 13.81
N LYS A 208 -19.11 -2.94 13.70
CA LYS A 208 -18.19 -4.04 13.41
C LYS A 208 -17.95 -4.11 11.91
N THR A 209 -16.70 -4.39 11.55
CA THR A 209 -16.27 -4.53 10.17
C THR A 209 -16.68 -5.90 9.65
N LYS A 210 -17.49 -5.95 8.59
CA LYS A 210 -17.92 -7.19 7.90
C LYS A 210 -17.56 -7.16 6.43
N ILE A 211 -17.26 -8.31 5.85
CA ILE A 211 -17.02 -8.41 4.40
C ILE A 211 -18.31 -8.08 3.65
N LYS A 212 -18.20 -7.31 2.57
CA LYS A 212 -19.34 -7.01 1.71
C LYS A 212 -19.95 -8.29 1.11
N PRO A 213 -21.27 -8.49 1.16
CA PRO A 213 -21.91 -9.72 0.67
C PRO A 213 -21.60 -10.04 -0.80
N GLU A 214 -21.52 -9.03 -1.65
CA GLU A 214 -21.12 -9.15 -3.06
C GLU A 214 -19.69 -9.64 -3.22
N VAL A 215 -18.76 -9.17 -2.38
CA VAL A 215 -17.37 -9.63 -2.35
C VAL A 215 -17.28 -11.08 -1.87
N GLY A 216 -17.97 -11.41 -0.77
CA GLY A 216 -18.01 -12.78 -0.25
C GLY A 216 -18.55 -13.79 -1.28
N ARG A 217 -19.64 -13.43 -1.98
CA ARG A 217 -20.20 -14.26 -3.06
C ARG A 217 -19.25 -14.42 -4.23
N TYR A 218 -18.61 -13.34 -4.68
CA TYR A 218 -17.64 -13.38 -5.77
C TYR A 218 -16.45 -14.29 -5.43
N LEU A 219 -15.86 -14.10 -4.25
CA LEU A 219 -14.73 -14.91 -3.78
C LEU A 219 -15.11 -16.40 -3.66
N SER A 220 -16.27 -16.70 -3.06
CA SER A 220 -16.76 -18.08 -2.94
C SER A 220 -16.95 -18.76 -4.30
N THR A 221 -17.38 -18.00 -5.31
CA THR A 221 -17.56 -18.52 -6.68
C THR A 221 -16.22 -18.79 -7.35
N LYS A 222 -15.22 -17.91 -7.16
CA LYS A 222 -13.87 -18.11 -7.68
C LYS A 222 -13.20 -19.33 -7.06
N PHE A 223 -13.25 -19.50 -5.73
CA PHE A 223 -12.63 -20.66 -5.06
C PHE A 223 -13.19 -22.00 -5.51
N LYS A 224 -14.52 -22.10 -5.71
CA LYS A 224 -15.14 -23.34 -6.20
C LYS A 224 -14.62 -23.77 -7.57
N ASN A 225 -14.26 -22.83 -8.43
CA ASN A 225 -13.77 -23.12 -9.78
C ASN A 225 -12.31 -23.58 -9.78
N ASP A 226 -11.54 -23.24 -8.74
CA ASP A 226 -10.13 -23.60 -8.63
C ASP A 226 -9.92 -24.97 -7.94
N GLY A 227 -11.00 -25.68 -7.58
CA GLY A 227 -10.97 -27.01 -6.96
C GLY A 227 -10.74 -27.00 -5.45
N ASP A 228 -10.48 -25.84 -4.85
CA ASP A 228 -10.33 -25.67 -3.41
C ASP A 228 -11.71 -25.48 -2.77
N THR A 229 -12.17 -26.50 -2.04
CA THR A 229 -13.46 -26.45 -1.35
C THR A 229 -13.31 -25.65 -0.05
N VAL A 230 -13.51 -24.33 -0.11
CA VAL A 230 -13.59 -23.51 1.11
C VAL A 230 -14.99 -23.66 1.72
N SER A 231 -15.09 -24.11 2.97
CA SER A 231 -16.39 -24.25 3.64
C SER A 231 -17.03 -22.86 3.81
N SER A 232 -18.33 -22.76 3.54
CA SER A 232 -19.08 -21.51 3.71
C SER A 232 -19.05 -21.00 5.17
N GLU A 233 -18.82 -21.90 6.13
CA GLU A 233 -18.70 -21.60 7.56
C GLU A 233 -17.49 -20.71 7.88
N LEU A 234 -16.44 -20.73 7.05
CA LEU A 234 -15.25 -19.88 7.25
C LEU A 234 -15.55 -18.39 7.02
N PHE A 235 -16.57 -18.06 6.23
CA PHE A 235 -16.96 -16.67 5.94
C PHE A 235 -17.92 -16.11 7.00
N ASP A 236 -18.69 -16.96 7.68
CA ASP A 236 -19.63 -16.56 8.74
C ASP A 236 -18.94 -16.41 10.12
N GLN A 237 -17.70 -16.87 10.26
CA GLN A 237 -16.94 -16.88 11.53
C GLN A 237 -15.78 -15.89 11.62
N VAL A 238 -15.51 -15.05 10.61
CA VAL A 238 -14.49 -13.99 10.76
C VAL A 238 -15.07 -12.81 11.54
N TRP A 239 -15.21 -13.01 12.85
CA TRP A 239 -15.48 -11.96 13.82
C TRP A 239 -14.14 -11.42 14.32
N MET A 240 -13.96 -10.11 14.26
CA MET A 240 -12.78 -9.43 14.79
C MET A 240 -13.26 -8.50 15.91
N GLU A 241 -12.98 -8.88 17.15
CA GLU A 241 -13.02 -7.94 18.28
C GLU A 241 -11.83 -6.99 18.14
N ASP A 242 -12.09 -5.68 18.27
CA ASP A 242 -11.10 -4.61 18.21
C ASP A 242 -10.14 -4.73 19.42
N GLN A 243 -9.16 -5.62 19.34
CA GLN A 243 -8.13 -5.78 20.40
C GLN A 243 -7.11 -4.64 20.44
N CYS A 244 -7.25 -3.61 19.59
CA CYS A 244 -6.36 -2.45 19.61
C CYS A 244 -6.76 -1.32 20.58
N ALA A 245 -7.85 -1.45 21.36
CA ALA A 245 -8.38 -0.34 22.15
C ALA A 245 -8.14 -0.39 23.68
N SER A 246 -7.59 -1.46 24.26
CA SER A 246 -7.56 -1.60 25.73
C SER A 246 -6.22 -1.39 26.45
N ASP A 247 -5.08 -1.25 25.76
CA ASP A 247 -3.77 -1.10 26.43
C ASP A 247 -3.22 0.34 26.34
N ASN A 248 -4.01 1.30 26.82
CA ASN A 248 -3.51 2.63 27.21
C ASN A 248 -3.73 2.84 28.71
N THR A 249 -3.14 1.98 29.54
CA THR A 249 -2.75 2.36 30.89
C THR A 249 -1.31 2.86 30.83
N GLU A 250 -1.16 4.14 31.12
CA GLU A 250 0.05 4.92 31.33
C GLU A 250 1.24 4.09 31.84
N GLY A 251 2.14 3.75 30.91
CA GLY A 251 3.51 3.38 31.23
C GLY A 251 4.42 4.37 30.53
N GLU A 252 4.96 5.33 31.27
CA GLU A 252 6.12 6.12 30.84
C GLU A 252 7.31 5.17 30.63
N GLY A 253 7.35 4.51 29.47
CA GLY A 253 8.50 3.77 29.00
C GLY A 253 9.57 4.77 28.58
N SER A 254 10.41 5.16 29.54
CA SER A 254 11.59 5.98 29.26
C SER A 254 12.41 5.34 28.14
N LEU A 255 12.78 6.12 27.13
CA LEU A 255 13.64 5.74 26.00
C LEU A 255 15.11 5.46 26.40
N SER A 256 15.37 5.06 27.66
CA SER A 256 16.72 4.86 28.21
C SER A 256 17.36 3.51 27.86
N HIS A 257 16.83 2.75 26.90
CA HIS A 257 17.39 1.45 26.47
C HIS A 257 18.11 1.47 25.12
N TYR A 258 18.34 2.66 24.54
CA TYR A 258 19.25 2.84 23.39
C TYR A 258 20.57 3.53 23.75
N SER A 259 20.88 3.70 25.05
CA SER A 259 22.17 4.25 25.49
C SER A 259 23.34 3.27 25.43
N ASP A 260 23.08 1.97 25.30
CA ASP A 260 24.11 0.92 25.29
C ASP A 260 24.55 0.55 23.87
N LEU A 261 24.83 1.56 23.04
CA LEU A 261 25.65 1.37 21.86
C LEU A 261 27.11 1.20 22.32
N PRO A 262 27.82 0.13 21.89
CA PRO A 262 29.22 -0.07 22.27
C PRO A 262 30.05 1.18 22.00
N GLU A 263 30.81 1.62 23.00
CA GLU A 263 31.66 2.82 22.99
C GLU A 263 32.59 2.90 21.77
N LYS A 264 32.93 1.73 21.19
CA LYS A 264 33.67 1.56 19.92
C LYS A 264 33.03 2.23 18.69
N LEU A 265 31.75 2.61 18.74
CA LEU A 265 31.06 3.30 17.63
C LEU A 265 31.15 4.83 17.71
N ARG A 266 31.59 5.42 18.83
CA ARG A 266 31.79 6.88 18.95
C ARG A 266 33.16 7.34 18.43
N GLU A 267 34.17 6.46 18.42
CA GLU A 267 35.54 6.84 18.10
C GLU A 267 35.92 6.75 16.60
N GLN A 268 35.01 6.34 15.72
CA GLN A 268 35.31 6.20 14.27
C GLN A 268 34.62 7.25 13.38
N GLY A 269 34.26 8.40 13.96
CA GLY A 269 33.52 9.47 13.29
C GLY A 269 34.08 10.88 13.51
N ALA A 270 35.40 11.03 13.55
CA ALA A 270 36.10 12.31 13.42
C ALA A 270 37.00 12.28 12.17
#